data_AF-A0A132P8F4-F1
#
_entry.id   AF-A0A132P8F4-F1
#
_cell.length_a   1.000
_cell.length_b   1.000
_cell.length_c   1.000
_cell.angle_alpha   90.00
_cell.angle_beta   90.00
_cell.angle_gamma   90.00
#
_symmetry.space_group_name_H-M   'P 1'
#
loop_
_entity.id
_entity.type
_entity.pdbx_description
1 polymer ?
#
loop_
_entity_poly.entity_id
_entity_poly.type
_entity_poly.pdbx_seq_one_letter_code
_entity_poly.pdbx_strand_id
1 'polypeptide(L)'
;MQISKWKIIQFLMVFLMIISSSILKPLGGWLGETMNVRLVTVILAIVCLLIASLPAFRKNRYLNFCTLLICVVIIAAYIYSDKTIWVKSRESMSLYYVLLAYPLFCTLINQAWNLDSMLNTICGVTFLSYILRTSISLIQKFSGVLLYENIYRECAPENWYRGGFLRINPPCFTIIIIPIALYMIERQVVARRKVKYYLLIASALAYSAVIHGSRSVLVYQIIVLGCYILFKKGSSKRKIAMWVLAGLLVVIFINSTMFSTFVETFTNSTGEYAGSAESRFASVWFFIPKFLQSPLFGTGILTGEEFTFILPGGVRGHLSDIGFFYTITQYGVGILIFDILFIIKGFKTALLASKVGMTGYQYLAFGITLNVLLTGINIDWFYPIFTPAIPVCLAVIEYIYQECRSVANIE
;
A
#
# COMPACT_ATOMS: atom_id res chain seq x y z
N MET A 1 -4.09 -11.00 -37.09
CA MET A 1 -4.54 -11.27 -35.70
C MET A 1 -4.59 -9.94 -34.98
N GLN A 2 -5.79 -9.39 -34.69
CA GLN A 2 -5.93 -8.06 -34.09
C GLN A 2 -5.85 -8.20 -32.57
N ILE A 3 -4.77 -7.71 -31.95
CA ILE A 3 -4.62 -7.73 -30.50
C ILE A 3 -5.66 -6.77 -29.90
N SER A 4 -6.54 -7.29 -29.03
CA SER A 4 -7.51 -6.45 -28.32
C SER A 4 -6.78 -5.39 -27.49
N LYS A 5 -7.25 -4.15 -27.55
CA LYS A 5 -6.68 -3.03 -26.77
C LYS A 5 -6.57 -3.32 -25.27
N TRP A 6 -7.47 -4.15 -24.73
CA TRP A 6 -7.45 -4.55 -23.33
C TRP A 6 -6.29 -5.49 -22.98
N LYS A 7 -5.80 -6.29 -23.93
CA LYS A 7 -4.60 -7.12 -23.76
C LYS A 7 -3.34 -6.26 -23.73
N ILE A 8 -3.30 -5.17 -24.48
CA ILE A 8 -2.21 -4.18 -24.42
C ILE A 8 -2.19 -3.53 -23.03
N ILE A 9 -3.33 -3.05 -22.54
CA ILE A 9 -3.43 -2.48 -21.19
C ILE A 9 -3.02 -3.51 -20.12
N GLN A 10 -3.47 -4.76 -20.23
CA GLN A 10 -3.05 -5.83 -19.33
C GLN A 10 -1.52 -5.99 -19.29
N PHE A 11 -0.88 -6.07 -20.46
CA PHE A 11 0.58 -6.18 -20.55
C PHE A 11 1.29 -4.99 -19.88
N LEU A 12 0.85 -3.77 -20.18
CA LEU A 12 1.40 -2.55 -19.58
C LEU A 12 1.22 -2.56 -18.05
N MET A 13 0.08 -3.00 -17.54
CA MET A 13 -0.17 -3.10 -16.10
C MET A 13 0.75 -4.14 -15.43
N VAL A 14 0.97 -5.30 -16.05
CA VAL A 14 1.95 -6.29 -15.53
C VAL A 14 3.35 -5.67 -15.47
N PHE A 15 3.76 -4.99 -16.54
CA PHE A 15 5.05 -4.31 -16.59
C PHE A 15 5.18 -3.26 -15.48
N LEU A 16 4.13 -2.45 -15.26
CA LEU A 16 4.08 -1.47 -14.17
C LEU A 16 4.19 -2.12 -12.79
N MET A 17 3.52 -3.26 -12.55
CA MET A 17 3.62 -3.99 -11.29
C MET A 17 5.05 -4.46 -11.01
N ILE A 18 5.75 -4.96 -12.04
CA ILE A 18 7.13 -5.44 -11.94
C ILE A 18 8.08 -4.26 -11.62
N ILE A 19 7.94 -3.15 -12.34
CA ILE A 19 8.78 -1.97 -12.14
C ILE A 19 8.51 -1.34 -10.76
N SER A 20 7.24 -1.16 -10.39
CA SER A 20 6.85 -0.55 -9.10
C SER A 20 7.26 -1.39 -7.88
N SER A 21 7.56 -2.68 -8.10
CA SER A 21 8.10 -3.57 -7.07
C SER A 21 9.62 -3.64 -7.06
N SER A 22 10.29 -2.79 -7.85
CA SER A 22 11.75 -2.66 -7.95
C SER A 22 12.47 -3.91 -8.45
N ILE A 23 11.79 -4.80 -9.16
CA ILE A 23 12.37 -6.07 -9.65
C ILE A 23 13.37 -5.83 -10.79
N LEU A 24 13.15 -4.80 -11.61
CA LEU A 24 14.05 -4.47 -12.72
C LEU A 24 15.22 -3.56 -12.33
N LYS A 25 15.18 -2.97 -11.13
CA LYS A 25 16.24 -2.07 -10.65
C LYS A 25 17.66 -2.65 -10.64
N PRO A 26 17.87 -3.98 -10.40
CA PRO A 26 19.18 -4.60 -10.51
C PRO A 26 19.81 -4.54 -11.90
N LEU A 27 19.02 -4.36 -12.97
CA LEU A 27 19.53 -4.25 -14.34
C LEU A 27 20.25 -2.93 -14.60
N GLY A 28 20.15 -1.97 -13.67
CA GLY A 28 20.78 -0.65 -13.79
C GLY A 28 20.18 0.24 -14.87
N GLY A 29 20.95 1.24 -15.28
CA GLY A 29 20.55 2.22 -16.30
C GLY A 29 19.35 3.07 -15.88
N TRP A 30 18.66 3.64 -16.87
CA TRP A 30 17.59 4.62 -16.66
C TRP A 30 16.41 4.07 -15.83
N LEU A 31 16.05 2.79 -16.00
CA LEU A 31 15.01 2.10 -15.21
C LEU A 31 15.47 1.70 -13.80
N GLY A 32 16.77 1.83 -13.51
CA GLY A 32 17.32 1.66 -12.18
C GLY A 32 16.94 2.80 -11.23
N GLU A 33 16.64 3.99 -11.74
CA GLU A 33 16.37 5.16 -10.91
C GLU A 33 14.90 5.28 -10.51
N THR A 34 14.64 5.50 -9.22
CA THR A 34 13.29 5.60 -8.66
C THR A 34 12.45 6.70 -9.31
N MET A 35 13.05 7.84 -9.67
CA MET A 35 12.32 8.93 -10.33
C MET A 35 11.87 8.54 -11.73
N ASN A 36 12.76 7.93 -12.51
CA ASN A 36 12.47 7.49 -13.87
C ASN A 36 11.39 6.41 -13.87
N VAL A 37 11.44 5.47 -12.92
CA VAL A 37 10.38 4.48 -12.69
C VAL A 37 9.02 5.14 -12.46
N ARG A 38 8.96 6.19 -11.64
CA ARG A 38 7.71 6.92 -11.38
C ARG A 38 7.22 7.64 -12.63
N LEU A 39 8.13 8.30 -13.36
CA LEU A 39 7.79 8.99 -14.61
C LEU A 39 7.24 8.01 -15.66
N VAL A 40 7.89 6.87 -15.87
CA VAL A 40 7.40 5.80 -16.75
C VAL A 40 6.01 5.36 -16.32
N THR A 41 5.79 5.21 -15.02
CA THR A 41 4.49 4.78 -14.50
C THR A 41 3.39 5.80 -14.78
N VAL A 42 3.66 7.09 -14.62
CA VAL A 42 2.72 8.15 -14.96
C VAL A 42 2.45 8.20 -16.48
N ILE A 43 3.49 8.11 -17.31
CA ILE A 43 3.33 8.08 -18.78
C ILE A 43 2.47 6.89 -19.20
N LEU A 44 2.78 5.69 -18.70
CA LEU A 44 2.00 4.50 -19.00
C LEU A 44 0.58 4.57 -18.44
N ALA A 45 0.36 5.26 -17.32
CA ALA A 45 -0.99 5.54 -16.81
C ALA A 45 -1.81 6.37 -17.77
N ILE A 46 -1.23 7.46 -18.28
CA ILE A 46 -1.86 8.33 -19.27
C ILE A 46 -2.15 7.53 -20.55
N VAL A 47 -1.18 6.76 -21.05
CA VAL A 47 -1.36 5.90 -22.23
C VAL A 47 -2.51 4.89 -22.02
N CYS A 48 -2.53 4.21 -20.87
CA CYS A 48 -3.59 3.26 -20.55
C CYS A 48 -4.97 3.92 -20.48
N LEU A 49 -5.06 5.13 -19.92
CA LEU A 49 -6.28 5.92 -19.91
C LEU A 49 -6.76 6.29 -21.32
N LEU A 50 -5.86 6.77 -22.17
CA LEU A 50 -6.18 7.13 -23.56
C LEU A 50 -6.71 5.91 -24.34
N ILE A 51 -6.08 4.73 -24.17
CA ILE A 51 -6.50 3.48 -24.80
C ILE A 51 -7.87 3.01 -24.27
N ALA A 52 -8.14 3.19 -22.97
CA ALA A 52 -9.40 2.77 -22.35
C ALA A 52 -10.63 3.49 -22.91
N SER A 53 -10.46 4.62 -23.62
CA SER A 53 -11.47 5.44 -24.31
C SER A 53 -12.54 6.10 -23.40
N LEU A 54 -12.82 7.37 -23.65
CA LEU A 54 -13.82 8.21 -22.94
C LEU A 54 -15.26 7.64 -22.85
N PRO A 55 -15.81 6.91 -23.84
CA PRO A 55 -17.18 6.37 -23.74
C PRO A 55 -17.31 5.27 -22.69
N ALA A 56 -16.27 4.46 -22.48
CA ALA A 56 -16.24 3.48 -21.39
C ALA A 56 -16.23 4.20 -20.04
N PHE A 57 -15.46 5.30 -19.93
CA PHE A 57 -15.36 6.20 -18.76
C PHE A 57 -16.71 6.55 -18.16
N ARG A 58 -17.73 6.79 -18.99
CA ARG A 58 -19.03 7.31 -18.55
C ARG A 58 -19.85 6.39 -17.64
N LYS A 59 -19.56 5.07 -17.59
CA LYS A 59 -20.41 4.12 -16.85
C LYS A 59 -20.10 4.01 -15.35
N ASN A 60 -18.87 4.30 -14.90
CA ASN A 60 -18.50 4.14 -13.49
C ASN A 60 -18.42 5.47 -12.73
N ARG A 61 -19.53 5.87 -12.09
CA ARG A 61 -19.60 7.15 -11.36
C ARG A 61 -18.59 7.27 -10.22
N TYR A 62 -18.31 6.17 -9.51
CA TYR A 62 -17.41 6.18 -8.35
C TYR A 62 -15.96 6.45 -8.76
N LEU A 63 -15.42 5.67 -9.70
CA LEU A 63 -14.04 5.88 -10.17
C LEU A 63 -13.88 7.23 -10.86
N ASN A 64 -14.88 7.68 -11.63
CA ASN A 64 -14.86 9.01 -12.24
C ASN A 64 -14.79 10.13 -11.22
N PHE A 65 -15.58 10.02 -10.14
CA PHE A 65 -15.56 11.01 -9.07
C PHE A 65 -14.19 11.02 -8.38
N CYS A 66 -13.63 9.86 -8.05
CA CYS A 66 -12.29 9.77 -7.47
C CYS A 66 -11.22 10.37 -8.38
N THR A 67 -11.26 10.08 -9.69
CA THR A 67 -10.35 10.69 -10.68
C THR A 67 -10.52 12.21 -10.73
N LEU A 68 -11.76 12.71 -10.85
CA LEU A 68 -12.04 14.14 -10.93
C LEU A 68 -11.57 14.87 -9.67
N LEU A 69 -11.86 14.30 -8.50
CA LEU A 69 -11.45 14.86 -7.21
C LEU A 69 -9.93 15.01 -7.13
N ILE A 70 -9.18 13.97 -7.50
CA ILE A 70 -7.71 14.04 -7.52
C ILE A 70 -7.21 15.07 -8.54
N CYS A 71 -7.80 15.15 -9.72
CA CYS A 71 -7.44 16.19 -10.70
C CYS A 71 -7.66 17.60 -10.14
N VAL A 72 -8.81 17.85 -9.50
CA VAL A 72 -9.13 19.15 -8.88
C VAL A 72 -8.13 19.47 -7.76
N VAL A 73 -7.79 18.50 -6.92
CA VAL A 73 -6.82 18.65 -5.84
C VAL A 73 -5.43 19.02 -6.38
N ILE A 74 -4.96 18.33 -7.43
CA ILE A 74 -3.67 18.61 -8.06
C ILE A 74 -3.67 20.02 -8.69
N ILE A 75 -4.72 20.36 -9.45
CA ILE A 75 -4.83 21.68 -10.09
C ILE A 75 -4.84 22.79 -9.04
N ALA A 76 -5.61 22.63 -7.96
CA ALA A 76 -5.64 23.58 -6.87
C ALA A 76 -4.24 23.74 -6.24
N ALA A 77 -3.57 22.64 -5.91
CA ALA A 77 -2.22 22.68 -5.35
C ALA A 77 -1.22 23.37 -6.30
N TYR A 78 -1.38 23.24 -7.62
CA TYR A 78 -0.54 23.91 -8.61
C TYR A 78 -0.77 25.42 -8.66
N ILE A 79 -2.02 25.86 -8.47
CA ILE A 79 -2.38 27.28 -8.44
C ILE A 79 -1.85 27.94 -7.16
N TYR A 80 -1.99 27.26 -6.02
CA TYR A 80 -1.63 27.80 -4.71
C TYR A 80 -0.15 27.68 -4.33
N SER A 81 0.59 26.77 -4.98
CA SER A 81 2.02 26.62 -4.73
C SER A 81 2.82 27.65 -5.53
N ASP A 82 3.82 28.25 -4.90
CA ASP A 82 4.81 29.15 -5.50
C ASP A 82 5.93 28.41 -6.25
N LYS A 83 5.98 27.08 -6.13
CA LYS A 83 7.03 26.24 -6.73
C LYS A 83 6.93 26.22 -8.27
N THR A 84 8.04 25.85 -8.92
CA THR A 84 8.06 25.66 -10.38
C THR A 84 7.19 24.49 -10.82
N ILE A 85 6.70 24.50 -12.06
CA ILE A 85 5.87 23.40 -12.60
C ILE A 85 6.55 22.02 -12.52
N TRP A 86 7.88 21.99 -12.65
CA TRP A 86 8.68 20.78 -12.53
C TRP A 86 8.65 20.21 -11.12
N VAL A 87 8.85 21.05 -10.11
CA VAL A 87 8.80 20.66 -8.69
C VAL A 87 7.39 20.23 -8.32
N LYS A 88 6.36 20.99 -8.72
CA LYS A 88 4.95 20.65 -8.52
C LYS A 88 4.61 19.26 -9.05
N SER A 89 5.06 18.97 -10.28
CA SER A 89 4.82 17.69 -10.96
C SER A 89 5.53 16.53 -10.32
N ARG A 90 6.78 16.76 -9.88
CA ARG A 90 7.58 15.76 -9.17
C ARG A 90 6.92 15.33 -7.86
N GLU A 91 6.52 16.28 -7.03
CA GLU A 91 5.97 15.99 -5.71
C GLU A 91 4.52 15.48 -5.78
N SER A 92 3.78 15.84 -6.82
CA SER A 92 2.42 15.33 -7.07
C SER A 92 2.37 13.97 -7.77
N MET A 93 3.53 13.37 -8.12
CA MET A 93 3.58 12.13 -8.91
C MET A 93 2.77 10.99 -8.30
N SER A 94 2.77 10.86 -6.98
CA SER A 94 2.00 9.85 -6.27
C SER A 94 0.49 9.96 -6.55
N LEU A 95 -0.07 11.17 -6.62
CA LEU A 95 -1.50 11.36 -6.83
C LEU A 95 -1.94 10.87 -8.21
N TYR A 96 -1.09 10.99 -9.23
CA TYR A 96 -1.39 10.51 -10.59
C TYR A 96 -1.57 8.99 -10.69
N TYR A 97 -1.11 8.19 -9.72
CA TYR A 97 -1.32 6.73 -9.76
C TYR A 97 -2.80 6.35 -9.68
N VAL A 98 -3.66 7.19 -9.08
CA VAL A 98 -5.11 6.94 -9.01
C VAL A 98 -5.72 6.81 -10.40
N LEU A 99 -5.13 7.49 -11.39
CA LEU A 99 -5.54 7.43 -12.79
C LEU A 99 -5.48 6.00 -13.37
N LEU A 100 -4.62 5.12 -12.84
CA LEU A 100 -4.51 3.72 -13.25
C LEU A 100 -5.68 2.85 -12.80
N ALA A 101 -6.46 3.28 -11.80
CA ALA A 101 -7.58 2.50 -11.27
C ALA A 101 -8.61 2.21 -12.37
N TYR A 102 -8.87 3.20 -13.22
CA TYR A 102 -9.85 3.12 -14.29
C TYR A 102 -9.49 2.08 -15.38
N PRO A 103 -8.33 2.19 -16.06
CA PRO A 103 -7.94 1.20 -17.07
C PRO A 103 -7.82 -0.20 -16.47
N LEU A 104 -7.35 -0.32 -15.22
CA LEU A 104 -7.28 -1.61 -14.53
C LEU A 104 -8.69 -2.21 -14.32
N PHE A 105 -9.63 -1.43 -13.82
CA PHE A 105 -11.03 -1.84 -13.69
C PHE A 105 -11.64 -2.29 -15.02
N CYS A 106 -11.38 -1.55 -16.11
CA CYS A 106 -11.85 -1.94 -17.43
C CYS A 106 -11.29 -3.30 -17.89
N THR A 107 -10.04 -3.63 -17.57
CA THR A 107 -9.49 -4.96 -17.91
C THR A 107 -10.22 -6.10 -17.20
N LEU A 108 -10.71 -5.85 -15.97
CA LEU A 108 -11.47 -6.82 -15.17
C LEU A 108 -12.89 -7.00 -15.72
N ILE A 109 -13.64 -5.91 -15.94
CA ILE A 109 -15.02 -5.96 -16.45
C ILE A 109 -15.10 -6.52 -17.88
N ASN A 110 -14.13 -6.19 -18.74
CA ASN A 110 -14.07 -6.74 -20.09
C ASN A 110 -13.47 -8.15 -20.13
N GLN A 111 -13.22 -8.78 -18.97
CA GLN A 111 -12.64 -10.12 -18.83
C GLN A 111 -11.31 -10.33 -19.57
N ALA A 112 -10.63 -9.25 -19.95
CA ALA A 112 -9.31 -9.31 -20.57
C ALA A 112 -8.26 -9.83 -19.58
N TRP A 113 -8.43 -9.46 -18.30
CA TRP A 113 -7.69 -9.99 -17.18
C TRP A 113 -8.66 -10.54 -16.13
N ASN A 114 -8.59 -11.84 -15.85
CA ASN A 114 -9.34 -12.44 -14.76
C ASN A 114 -8.77 -11.97 -13.39
N LEU A 115 -9.66 -11.71 -12.41
CA LEU A 115 -9.27 -11.28 -11.06
C LEU A 115 -8.26 -12.23 -10.41
N ASP A 116 -8.52 -13.54 -10.39
CA ASP A 116 -7.64 -14.53 -9.76
C ASP A 116 -6.26 -14.54 -10.45
N SER A 117 -6.20 -14.35 -11.77
CA SER A 117 -4.95 -14.22 -12.51
C SER A 117 -4.20 -12.94 -12.16
N MET A 118 -4.88 -11.80 -12.05
CA MET A 118 -4.27 -10.53 -11.66
C MET A 118 -3.70 -10.59 -10.24
N LEU A 119 -4.49 -11.10 -9.30
CA LEU A 119 -4.08 -11.27 -7.92
C LEU A 119 -2.90 -12.25 -7.78
N ASN A 120 -2.86 -13.31 -8.60
CA ASN A 120 -1.69 -14.20 -8.70
C ASN A 120 -0.44 -13.48 -9.20
N THR A 121 -0.56 -12.61 -10.20
CA THR A 121 0.57 -11.79 -10.68
C THR A 121 1.11 -10.92 -9.56
N ILE A 122 0.23 -10.23 -8.81
CA ILE A 122 0.62 -9.42 -7.66
C ILE A 122 1.32 -10.28 -6.60
N CYS A 123 0.79 -11.47 -6.29
CA CYS A 123 1.43 -12.41 -5.37
C CYS A 123 2.86 -12.76 -5.80
N GLY A 124 3.04 -13.13 -7.07
CA GLY A 124 4.34 -13.54 -7.61
C GLY A 124 5.37 -12.41 -7.62
N VAL A 125 4.97 -11.24 -8.12
CA VAL A 125 5.82 -10.03 -8.15
C VAL A 125 6.23 -9.62 -6.73
N THR A 126 5.28 -9.59 -5.79
CA THR A 126 5.57 -9.22 -4.40
C THR A 126 6.51 -10.21 -3.73
N PHE A 127 6.27 -11.52 -3.93
CA PHE A 127 7.13 -12.57 -3.40
C PHE A 127 8.56 -12.47 -3.92
N LEU A 128 8.73 -12.26 -5.23
CA LEU A 128 10.05 -12.09 -5.84
C LEU A 128 10.77 -10.84 -5.29
N SER A 129 10.05 -9.74 -5.09
CA SER A 129 10.61 -8.54 -4.48
C SER A 129 11.02 -8.76 -3.02
N TYR A 130 10.26 -9.53 -2.23
CA TYR A 130 10.68 -9.93 -0.89
C TYR A 130 11.98 -10.74 -0.93
N ILE A 131 12.10 -11.72 -1.82
CA ILE A 131 13.34 -12.50 -1.96
C ILE A 131 14.51 -11.56 -2.28
N LEU A 132 14.37 -10.71 -3.30
CA LEU A 132 15.42 -9.78 -3.71
C LEU A 132 15.87 -8.88 -2.56
N ARG A 133 14.93 -8.20 -1.90
CA ARG A 133 15.23 -7.27 -0.80
C ARG A 133 15.80 -7.98 0.43
N THR A 134 15.29 -9.16 0.77
CA THR A 134 15.82 -9.97 1.88
C THR A 134 17.26 -10.38 1.57
N SER A 135 17.54 -10.84 0.35
CA SER A 135 18.89 -11.21 -0.07
C SER A 135 19.86 -10.04 0.01
N ILE A 136 19.47 -8.84 -0.42
CA ILE A 136 20.31 -7.63 -0.29
C ILE A 136 20.67 -7.36 1.17
N SER A 137 19.67 -7.38 2.06
CA SER A 137 19.88 -7.13 3.48
C SER A 137 20.75 -8.20 4.15
N LEU A 138 20.55 -9.49 3.80
CA LEU A 138 21.35 -10.59 4.34
C LEU A 138 22.80 -10.58 3.84
N ILE A 139 23.02 -10.32 2.55
CA ILE A 139 24.36 -10.18 1.98
C ILE A 139 25.10 -9.06 2.71
N GLN A 140 24.48 -7.89 2.83
CA GLN A 140 25.07 -6.79 3.58
C GLN A 140 25.42 -7.19 5.01
N LYS A 141 24.52 -7.90 5.72
CA LYS A 141 24.77 -8.31 7.10
C LYS A 141 25.96 -9.25 7.26
N PHE A 142 26.11 -10.23 6.36
CA PHE A 142 27.12 -11.28 6.49
C PHE A 142 28.45 -10.96 5.81
N SER A 143 28.46 -10.18 4.72
CA SER A 143 29.68 -9.85 3.98
C SER A 143 30.08 -8.38 4.06
N GLY A 144 29.21 -7.50 4.58
CA GLY A 144 29.41 -6.05 4.55
C GLY A 144 29.15 -5.40 3.18
N VAL A 145 28.89 -6.19 2.13
CA VAL A 145 28.73 -5.68 0.76
C VAL A 145 27.35 -5.06 0.55
N LEU A 146 27.31 -3.80 0.14
CA LEU A 146 26.10 -3.07 -0.23
C LEU A 146 25.75 -3.29 -1.70
N LEU A 147 24.72 -4.08 -1.97
CA LEU A 147 24.20 -4.32 -3.32
C LEU A 147 23.01 -3.42 -3.65
N TYR A 148 22.96 -2.94 -4.89
CA TYR A 148 21.80 -2.24 -5.49
C TYR A 148 21.30 -1.07 -4.64
N GLU A 149 22.09 0.00 -4.58
CA GLU A 149 21.78 1.24 -3.87
C GLU A 149 20.39 1.81 -4.16
N ASN A 150 19.99 1.74 -5.42
CA ASN A 150 18.68 2.16 -5.91
C ASN A 150 17.48 1.39 -5.32
N ILE A 151 17.70 0.25 -4.66
CA ILE A 151 16.68 -0.52 -3.95
C ILE A 151 16.67 -0.18 -2.46
N TYR A 152 17.82 -0.24 -1.78
CA TYR A 152 17.84 -0.03 -0.33
C TYR A 152 17.66 1.45 0.07
N ARG A 153 17.99 2.40 -0.81
CA ARG A 153 17.72 3.85 -0.62
C ARG A 153 16.34 4.29 -1.11
N GLU A 154 15.50 3.36 -1.54
CA GLU A 154 14.17 3.69 -2.05
C GLU A 154 13.29 4.27 -0.94
N CYS A 155 13.15 5.60 -0.94
CA CYS A 155 12.46 6.39 0.10
C CYS A 155 12.96 6.05 1.51
N ALA A 156 14.28 5.87 1.65
CA ALA A 156 14.96 5.57 2.89
C ALA A 156 16.18 6.48 3.04
N PRO A 157 16.58 6.85 4.27
CA PRO A 157 17.82 7.58 4.50
C PRO A 157 19.05 6.71 4.21
N GLU A 158 20.21 7.35 4.07
CA GLU A 158 21.48 6.63 4.00
C GLU A 158 21.76 5.88 5.31
N ASN A 159 22.47 4.75 5.23
CA ASN A 159 22.85 3.93 6.39
C ASN A 159 21.67 3.59 7.31
N TRP A 160 20.54 3.22 6.72
CA TRP A 160 19.34 2.85 7.47
C TRP A 160 19.45 1.42 8.00
N TYR A 161 19.98 1.27 9.20
CA TYR A 161 20.15 -0.02 9.87
C TYR A 161 19.17 -0.18 11.03
N ARG A 162 18.84 -1.44 11.34
CA ARG A 162 18.08 -1.79 12.54
C ARG A 162 18.43 -3.19 13.01
N GLY A 163 18.89 -3.33 14.25
CA GLY A 163 19.27 -4.64 14.81
C GLY A 163 20.36 -5.36 13.99
N GLY A 164 21.29 -4.60 13.41
CA GLY A 164 22.38 -5.12 12.58
C GLY A 164 21.97 -5.61 11.18
N PHE A 165 20.71 -5.41 10.77
CA PHE A 165 20.27 -5.65 9.39
C PHE A 165 20.13 -4.32 8.65
N LEU A 166 20.49 -4.30 7.37
CA LEU A 166 20.13 -3.21 6.47
C LEU A 166 18.61 -3.16 6.33
N ARG A 167 18.02 -2.05 6.76
CA ARG A 167 16.58 -1.84 6.69
C ARG A 167 16.22 -1.45 5.27
N ILE A 168 15.29 -2.19 4.68
CA ILE A 168 14.82 -1.94 3.32
C ILE A 168 13.31 -1.81 3.36
N ASN A 169 12.82 -0.77 2.69
CA ASN A 169 11.38 -0.58 2.56
C ASN A 169 10.73 -1.73 1.78
N PRO A 170 9.51 -2.13 2.16
CA PRO A 170 8.82 -3.25 1.53
C PRO A 170 8.36 -2.90 0.10
N PRO A 171 8.06 -3.91 -0.74
CA PRO A 171 7.41 -3.68 -2.04
C PRO A 171 6.03 -3.05 -1.87
N CYS A 172 5.58 -2.30 -2.88
CA CYS A 172 4.36 -1.51 -2.85
C CYS A 172 3.10 -2.30 -2.46
N PHE A 173 2.94 -3.53 -2.96
CA PHE A 173 1.76 -4.35 -2.69
C PHE A 173 1.75 -5.03 -1.32
N THR A 174 2.76 -4.80 -0.47
CA THR A 174 2.80 -5.33 0.91
C THR A 174 1.57 -4.96 1.72
N ILE A 175 1.00 -3.78 1.47
CA ILE A 175 -0.19 -3.28 2.19
C ILE A 175 -1.49 -4.01 1.79
N ILE A 176 -1.47 -4.86 0.75
CA ILE A 176 -2.62 -5.67 0.32
C ILE A 176 -2.31 -7.15 0.15
N ILE A 177 -1.07 -7.58 0.42
CA ILE A 177 -0.65 -8.95 0.10
C ILE A 177 -1.33 -10.01 0.97
N ILE A 178 -1.54 -9.73 2.25
CA ILE A 178 -2.22 -10.63 3.19
C ILE A 178 -3.67 -10.90 2.77
N PRO A 179 -4.53 -9.88 2.57
CA PRO A 179 -5.91 -10.14 2.16
C PRO A 179 -6.00 -10.83 0.79
N ILE A 180 -5.09 -10.52 -0.14
CA ILE A 180 -5.00 -11.22 -1.41
C ILE A 180 -4.64 -12.69 -1.21
N ALA A 181 -3.59 -13.00 -0.45
CA ALA A 181 -3.15 -14.37 -0.21
C ALA A 181 -4.25 -15.21 0.46
N LEU A 182 -4.97 -14.64 1.43
CA LEU A 182 -6.12 -15.28 2.08
C LEU A 182 -7.26 -15.57 1.10
N TYR A 183 -7.62 -14.60 0.26
CA TYR A 183 -8.59 -14.80 -0.81
C TYR A 183 -8.16 -15.96 -1.73
N MET A 184 -6.89 -15.97 -2.16
CA MET A 184 -6.38 -17.01 -3.04
C MET A 184 -6.38 -18.40 -2.37
N ILE A 185 -6.13 -18.49 -1.06
CA ILE A 185 -6.21 -19.74 -0.27
C ILE A 185 -7.63 -20.32 -0.29
N GLU A 186 -8.65 -19.49 -0.18
CA GLU A 186 -10.06 -19.93 -0.24
C GLU A 186 -10.46 -20.39 -1.63
N ARG A 187 -9.89 -19.78 -2.68
CA ARG A 187 -10.15 -20.16 -4.08
C ARG A 187 -9.53 -21.51 -4.47
N GLN A 188 -8.50 -21.97 -3.76
CA GLN A 188 -7.90 -23.27 -4.05
C GLN A 188 -8.66 -24.41 -3.36
N VAL A 189 -8.99 -25.45 -4.13
CA VAL A 189 -9.51 -26.72 -3.58
C VAL A 189 -8.35 -27.60 -3.11
N VAL A 190 -7.29 -27.69 -3.92
CA VAL A 190 -6.14 -28.58 -3.68
C VAL A 190 -5.19 -27.98 -2.63
N ALA A 191 -4.98 -28.70 -1.52
CA ALA A 191 -4.14 -28.25 -0.40
C ALA A 191 -2.71 -27.86 -0.84
N ARG A 192 -2.08 -28.65 -1.71
CA ARG A 192 -0.73 -28.37 -2.24
C ARG A 192 -0.64 -27.02 -2.96
N ARG A 193 -1.70 -26.58 -3.63
CA ARG A 193 -1.74 -25.27 -4.33
C ARG A 193 -1.85 -24.09 -3.35
N LYS A 194 -2.25 -24.33 -2.09
CA LYS A 194 -2.34 -23.30 -1.04
C LYS A 194 -0.97 -22.95 -0.46
N VAL A 195 -0.01 -23.87 -0.50
CA VAL A 195 1.31 -23.74 0.13
C VAL A 195 2.01 -22.43 -0.26
N LYS A 196 2.01 -22.07 -1.55
CA LYS A 196 2.65 -20.84 -2.02
C LYS A 196 2.07 -19.56 -1.39
N TYR A 197 0.77 -19.54 -1.07
CA TYR A 197 0.15 -18.37 -0.43
C TYR A 197 0.40 -18.34 1.08
N TYR A 198 0.48 -19.50 1.73
CA TYR A 198 0.95 -19.57 3.12
C TYR A 198 2.43 -19.13 3.24
N LEU A 199 3.28 -19.57 2.32
CA LEU A 199 4.67 -19.11 2.23
C LEU A 199 4.74 -17.59 2.02
N LEU A 200 3.91 -17.04 1.13
CA LEU A 200 3.83 -15.60 0.91
C LEU A 200 3.41 -14.84 2.18
N ILE A 201 2.41 -15.32 2.94
CA ILE A 201 2.02 -14.75 4.23
C ILE A 201 3.20 -14.80 5.21
N ALA A 202 3.85 -15.95 5.35
CA ALA A 202 5.00 -16.11 6.23
C ALA A 202 6.16 -15.17 5.85
N SER A 203 6.46 -15.06 4.56
CA SER A 203 7.48 -14.14 4.05
C SER A 203 7.11 -12.68 4.31
N ALA A 204 5.85 -12.28 4.17
CA ALA A 204 5.40 -10.91 4.46
C ALA A 204 5.57 -10.56 5.95
N LEU A 205 5.19 -11.47 6.85
CA LEU A 205 5.35 -11.29 8.30
C LEU A 205 6.83 -11.26 8.68
N ALA A 206 7.63 -12.23 8.21
CA ALA A 206 9.06 -12.29 8.48
C ALA A 206 9.81 -11.06 7.95
N TYR A 207 9.48 -10.62 6.72
CA TYR A 207 10.04 -9.42 6.13
C TYR A 207 9.72 -8.18 6.98
N SER A 208 8.45 -8.02 7.39
CA SER A 208 8.02 -6.87 8.19
C SER A 208 8.67 -6.83 9.57
N ALA A 209 8.88 -8.01 10.17
CA ALA A 209 9.51 -8.17 11.47
C ALA A 209 11.03 -7.94 11.45
N VAL A 210 11.73 -8.54 10.47
CA VAL A 210 13.20 -8.63 10.48
C VAL A 210 13.86 -7.60 9.56
N ILE A 211 13.43 -7.53 8.29
CA ILE A 211 14.12 -6.72 7.27
C ILE A 211 13.61 -5.28 7.29
N HIS A 212 12.29 -5.08 7.21
CA HIS A 212 11.72 -3.75 7.30
C HIS A 212 11.71 -3.25 8.75
N GLY A 213 11.67 -4.13 9.75
CA GLY A 213 11.72 -3.75 11.16
C GLY A 213 10.65 -2.71 11.57
N SER A 214 9.48 -2.76 10.92
CA SER A 214 8.37 -1.84 11.17
C SER A 214 7.28 -2.53 11.98
N ARG A 215 7.25 -2.20 13.28
CA ARG A 215 6.35 -2.79 14.27
C ARG A 215 4.89 -2.62 13.89
N SER A 216 4.52 -1.43 13.41
CA SER A 216 3.14 -1.11 13.04
C SER A 216 2.65 -1.95 11.87
N VAL A 217 3.44 -2.05 10.79
CA VAL A 217 3.06 -2.83 9.61
C VAL A 217 2.84 -4.30 9.96
N LEU A 218 3.71 -4.88 10.79
CA LEU A 218 3.55 -6.25 11.27
C LEU A 218 2.23 -6.41 12.07
N VAL A 219 1.97 -5.50 13.01
CA VAL A 219 0.73 -5.51 13.80
C VAL A 219 -0.51 -5.42 12.89
N TYR A 220 -0.48 -4.58 11.85
CA TYR A 220 -1.60 -4.44 10.92
C TYR A 220 -1.87 -5.73 10.15
N GLN A 221 -0.82 -6.39 9.66
CA GLN A 221 -0.91 -7.69 9.00
C GLN A 221 -1.50 -8.76 9.94
N ILE A 222 -1.10 -8.77 11.21
CA ILE A 222 -1.63 -9.69 12.24
C ILE A 222 -3.11 -9.40 12.53
N ILE A 223 -3.51 -8.13 12.64
CA ILE A 223 -4.92 -7.75 12.85
C ILE A 223 -5.78 -8.27 11.69
N VAL A 224 -5.34 -8.10 10.45
CA VAL A 224 -6.07 -8.59 9.27
C VAL A 224 -6.21 -10.12 9.29
N LEU A 225 -5.15 -10.85 9.65
CA LEU A 225 -5.20 -12.31 9.83
C LEU A 225 -6.19 -12.71 10.94
N GLY A 226 -6.19 -12.00 12.08
CA GLY A 226 -7.11 -12.22 13.19
C GLY A 226 -8.56 -11.99 12.80
N CYS A 227 -8.86 -10.87 12.13
CA CYS A 227 -10.19 -10.58 11.62
C CYS A 227 -10.66 -11.63 10.61
N TYR A 228 -9.78 -12.10 9.73
CA TYR A 228 -10.09 -13.17 8.81
C TYR A 228 -10.50 -14.46 9.53
N ILE A 229 -9.73 -14.87 10.55
CA ILE A 229 -10.02 -16.03 11.39
C ILE A 229 -11.40 -15.91 12.07
N LEU A 230 -11.72 -14.72 12.59
CA LEU A 230 -13.02 -14.43 13.22
C LEU A 230 -14.18 -14.58 12.24
N PHE A 231 -14.07 -13.92 11.09
CA PHE A 231 -15.15 -13.82 10.13
C PHE A 231 -15.29 -15.05 9.23
N LYS A 232 -14.25 -15.89 9.12
CA LYS A 232 -14.30 -17.11 8.33
C LYS A 232 -15.48 -17.99 8.74
N LYS A 233 -16.39 -18.30 7.80
CA LYS A 233 -17.46 -19.28 8.04
C LYS A 233 -16.84 -20.66 8.31
N GLY A 234 -17.25 -21.32 9.38
CA GLY A 234 -16.72 -22.62 9.81
C GLY A 234 -17.24 -23.03 11.17
N SER A 235 -17.03 -24.29 11.56
CA SER A 235 -17.49 -24.81 12.85
C SER A 235 -16.84 -24.06 14.01
N SER A 236 -17.61 -23.79 15.07
CA SER A 236 -17.11 -23.12 16.28
C SER A 236 -15.91 -23.85 16.88
N LYS A 237 -15.89 -25.19 16.82
CA LYS A 237 -14.75 -26.01 17.27
C LYS A 237 -13.45 -25.71 16.52
N ARG A 238 -13.50 -25.53 15.20
CA ARG A 238 -12.32 -25.19 14.39
C ARG A 238 -11.83 -23.77 14.67
N LYS A 239 -12.74 -22.83 14.89
CA LYS A 239 -12.39 -21.47 15.31
C LYS A 239 -11.71 -21.46 16.67
N ILE A 240 -12.27 -22.19 17.64
CA ILE A 240 -11.68 -22.34 18.99
C ILE A 240 -10.28 -22.94 18.88
N ALA A 241 -10.08 -24.01 18.10
CA ALA A 241 -8.75 -24.60 17.91
C ALA A 241 -7.73 -23.62 17.31
N MET A 242 -8.14 -22.81 16.32
CA MET A 242 -7.28 -21.76 15.76
C MET A 242 -6.97 -20.65 16.77
N TRP A 243 -7.92 -20.29 17.63
CA TRP A 243 -7.71 -19.33 18.72
C TRP A 243 -6.77 -19.86 19.78
N VAL A 244 -6.91 -21.13 20.17
CA VAL A 244 -5.97 -21.81 21.08
C VAL A 244 -4.57 -21.82 20.47
N LEU A 245 -4.44 -22.18 19.19
CA LEU A 245 -3.15 -22.16 18.50
C LEU A 245 -2.54 -20.75 18.44
N ALA A 246 -3.35 -19.74 18.10
CA ALA A 246 -2.91 -18.35 18.10
C ALA A 246 -2.47 -17.88 19.50
N GLY A 247 -3.24 -18.25 20.54
CA GLY A 247 -2.90 -17.97 21.94
C GLY A 247 -1.59 -18.63 22.35
N LEU A 248 -1.37 -19.90 21.99
CA LEU A 248 -0.10 -20.60 22.23
C LEU A 248 1.07 -19.89 21.53
N LEU A 249 0.90 -19.49 20.27
CA LEU A 249 1.92 -18.73 19.55
C LEU A 249 2.23 -17.38 20.21
N VAL A 250 1.22 -16.69 20.74
CA VAL A 250 1.40 -15.45 21.51
C VAL A 250 2.14 -15.71 22.82
N VAL A 251 1.79 -16.78 23.55
CA VAL A 251 2.51 -17.17 24.78
C VAL A 251 3.97 -17.49 24.48
N ILE A 252 4.24 -18.28 23.44
CA ILE A 252 5.61 -18.58 22.99
C ILE A 252 6.35 -17.29 22.64
N PHE A 253 5.70 -16.38 21.90
CA PHE A 253 6.30 -15.11 21.52
C PHE A 253 6.63 -14.26 22.75
N ILE A 254 5.69 -14.07 23.68
CA ILE A 254 5.87 -13.29 24.91
C ILE A 254 7.03 -13.85 25.77
N ASN A 255 7.19 -15.16 25.82
CA ASN A 255 8.28 -15.80 26.56
C ASN A 255 9.61 -15.88 25.78
N SER A 256 9.68 -15.34 24.57
CA SER A 256 10.90 -15.34 23.76
C SER A 256 11.76 -14.11 24.03
N THR A 257 13.08 -14.25 23.81
CA THR A 257 14.04 -13.12 23.81
C THR A 257 13.71 -12.07 22.75
N MET A 258 12.95 -12.44 21.71
CA MET A 258 12.47 -11.50 20.70
C MET A 258 11.42 -10.54 21.28
N PHE A 259 10.56 -10.99 22.19
CA PHE A 259 9.58 -10.13 22.85
C PHE A 259 10.22 -9.21 23.88
N SER A 260 11.17 -9.69 24.68
CA SER A 260 11.90 -8.81 25.61
C SER A 260 12.60 -7.69 24.85
N THR A 261 13.32 -8.02 23.77
CA THR A 261 13.93 -7.03 22.87
C THR A 261 12.88 -6.08 22.28
N PHE A 262 11.72 -6.60 21.86
CA PHE A 262 10.62 -5.79 21.34
C PHE A 262 10.06 -4.82 22.40
N VAL A 263 9.83 -5.25 23.63
CA VAL A 263 9.35 -4.40 24.74
C VAL A 263 10.39 -3.33 25.09
N GLU A 264 11.67 -3.70 25.13
CA GLU A 264 12.78 -2.76 25.37
C GLU A 264 12.82 -1.63 24.35
N THR A 265 12.38 -1.87 23.11
CA THR A 265 12.25 -0.81 22.08
C THR A 265 11.13 0.22 22.36
N PHE A 266 10.29 0.01 23.38
CA PHE A 266 9.29 0.98 23.84
C PHE A 266 9.69 1.67 25.15
N THR A 267 10.55 1.06 25.95
CA THR A 267 10.91 1.54 27.28
C THR A 267 12.25 2.26 27.34
N ASN A 268 13.20 1.96 26.45
CA ASN A 268 14.50 2.61 26.45
C ASN A 268 14.43 4.02 25.81
N SER A 269 14.74 5.04 26.62
CA SER A 269 14.90 6.44 26.18
C SER A 269 16.24 6.70 25.49
N THR A 270 17.10 5.69 25.38
CA THR A 270 18.39 5.73 24.67
C THR A 270 18.47 4.60 23.65
N GLY A 271 18.96 4.89 22.43
CA GLY A 271 19.13 3.92 21.33
C GLY A 271 18.28 4.20 20.08
N GLU A 272 18.36 3.31 19.07
CA GLU A 272 17.75 3.45 17.72
C GLU A 272 16.21 3.61 17.67
N TYR A 273 15.52 3.49 18.81
CA TYR A 273 14.06 3.53 18.92
C TYR A 273 13.53 4.67 19.81
N ALA A 274 14.42 5.38 20.51
CA ALA A 274 14.07 6.45 21.41
C ALA A 274 13.48 7.66 20.65
N GLY A 275 12.51 8.34 21.27
CA GLY A 275 11.92 9.58 20.72
C GLY A 275 10.93 9.41 19.56
N SER A 276 10.74 8.20 18.99
CA SER A 276 9.85 8.05 17.81
C SER A 276 8.39 8.42 18.08
N ALA A 277 7.86 8.15 19.27
CA ALA A 277 6.50 8.57 19.65
C ALA A 277 6.42 10.09 19.86
N GLU A 278 7.43 10.66 20.51
CA GLU A 278 7.55 12.11 20.76
C GLU A 278 7.65 12.90 19.45
N SER A 279 8.51 12.47 18.52
CA SER A 279 8.62 13.04 17.17
C SER A 279 7.29 13.03 16.41
N ARG A 280 6.49 11.95 16.54
CA ARG A 280 5.16 11.87 15.90
C ARG A 280 4.19 12.88 16.49
N PHE A 281 4.11 12.98 17.81
CA PHE A 281 3.25 13.97 18.47
C PHE A 281 3.70 15.40 18.13
N ALA A 282 5.00 15.66 18.12
CA ALA A 282 5.57 16.91 17.68
C ALA A 282 5.18 17.23 16.23
N SER A 283 5.24 16.25 15.31
CA SER A 283 4.86 16.47 13.91
C SER A 283 3.38 16.80 13.76
N VAL A 284 2.50 16.15 14.52
CA VAL A 284 1.08 16.51 14.57
C VAL A 284 0.91 17.95 15.06
N TRP A 285 1.56 18.31 16.16
CA TRP A 285 1.48 19.66 16.74
C TRP A 285 2.01 20.75 15.80
N PHE A 286 3.01 20.44 14.97
CA PHE A 286 3.58 21.41 14.04
C PHE A 286 2.76 21.55 12.76
N PHE A 287 2.36 20.43 12.13
CA PHE A 287 1.77 20.45 10.79
C PHE A 287 0.25 20.63 10.78
N ILE A 288 -0.48 20.13 11.78
CA ILE A 288 -1.95 20.29 11.81
C ILE A 288 -2.37 21.76 11.91
N PRO A 289 -1.77 22.61 12.77
CA PRO A 289 -2.10 24.04 12.78
C PRO A 289 -1.83 24.73 11.45
N LYS A 290 -0.78 24.33 10.72
CA LYS A 290 -0.49 24.87 9.38
C LYS A 290 -1.58 24.48 8.38
N PHE A 291 -2.04 23.23 8.40
CA PHE A 291 -3.19 22.80 7.60
C PHE A 291 -4.44 23.61 7.94
N LEU A 292 -4.70 23.87 9.23
CA LEU A 292 -5.88 24.62 9.68
C LEU A 292 -5.92 26.08 9.20
N GLN A 293 -4.79 26.66 8.76
CA GLN A 293 -4.76 28.00 8.16
C GLN A 293 -5.39 28.04 6.77
N SER A 294 -5.34 26.92 6.02
CA SER A 294 -5.96 26.78 4.70
C SER A 294 -6.49 25.35 4.50
N PRO A 295 -7.59 24.96 5.17
CA PRO A 295 -8.05 23.56 5.15
C PRO A 295 -8.46 23.05 3.78
N LEU A 296 -8.97 23.94 2.92
CA LEU A 296 -9.46 23.57 1.58
C LEU A 296 -8.31 23.17 0.65
N PHE A 297 -7.19 23.89 0.70
CA PHE A 297 -6.08 23.74 -0.24
C PHE A 297 -4.81 23.17 0.41
N GLY A 298 -4.82 23.00 1.74
CA GLY A 298 -3.66 22.63 2.52
C GLY A 298 -2.62 23.75 2.57
N THR A 299 -1.41 23.37 2.95
CA THR A 299 -0.22 24.24 2.98
C THR A 299 0.39 24.44 1.59
N GLY A 300 -0.14 23.79 0.57
CA GLY A 300 0.50 23.68 -0.75
C GLY A 300 1.58 22.59 -0.79
N ILE A 301 2.26 22.50 -1.95
CA ILE A 301 3.29 21.50 -2.22
C ILE A 301 4.56 21.84 -1.44
N LEU A 302 4.89 21.01 -0.46
CA LEU A 302 6.10 21.11 0.34
C LEU A 302 7.23 20.26 -0.28
N THR A 303 8.47 20.65 -0.05
CA THR A 303 9.65 20.02 -0.65
C THR A 303 10.80 19.87 0.35
N GLY A 304 11.51 18.75 0.29
CA GLY A 304 12.80 18.57 0.97
C GLY A 304 12.78 18.96 2.45
N GLU A 305 13.52 20.02 2.78
CA GLU A 305 13.66 20.55 4.14
C GLU A 305 12.34 21.02 4.76
N GLU A 306 11.34 21.39 3.95
CA GLU A 306 10.02 21.82 4.43
C GLU A 306 9.23 20.68 5.08
N PHE A 307 9.63 19.43 4.83
CA PHE A 307 9.10 18.28 5.54
C PHE A 307 9.67 18.13 6.95
N THR A 308 10.76 18.82 7.28
CA THR A 308 11.43 18.72 8.59
C THR A 308 11.23 19.97 9.44
N PHE A 309 11.21 19.79 10.76
CA PHE A 309 11.29 20.88 11.72
C PHE A 309 12.01 20.43 12.99
N ILE A 310 12.42 21.41 13.79
CA ILE A 310 13.03 21.22 15.11
C ILE A 310 12.28 22.11 16.09
N LEU A 311 11.70 21.53 17.14
CA LEU A 311 11.06 22.30 18.21
C LEU A 311 12.07 22.74 19.28
N PRO A 312 11.73 23.77 20.08
CA PRO A 312 12.47 24.10 21.30
C PRO A 312 12.68 22.84 22.15
N GLY A 313 13.93 22.58 22.58
CA GLY A 313 14.33 21.33 23.24
C GLY A 313 14.96 20.28 22.32
N GLY A 314 15.09 20.55 21.01
CA GLY A 314 15.85 19.72 20.08
C GLY A 314 15.06 18.56 19.47
N VAL A 315 13.76 18.45 19.76
CA VAL A 315 12.89 17.41 19.19
C VAL A 315 12.72 17.66 17.70
N ARG A 316 13.18 16.71 16.89
CA ARG A 316 13.02 16.72 15.43
C ARG A 316 11.77 15.95 15.04
N GLY A 317 11.03 16.46 14.06
CA GLY A 317 9.91 15.75 13.45
C GLY A 317 9.91 15.88 11.93
N HIS A 318 9.24 14.93 11.28
CA HIS A 318 9.07 14.89 9.84
C HIS A 318 7.58 14.80 9.44
N LEU A 319 7.21 15.38 8.30
CA LEU A 319 5.82 15.37 7.81
C LEU A 319 5.29 13.95 7.61
N SER A 320 6.12 12.98 7.21
CA SER A 320 5.67 11.59 7.01
C SER A 320 5.25 10.88 8.30
N ASP A 321 5.52 11.46 9.47
CA ASP A 321 5.22 10.87 10.77
C ASP A 321 3.74 10.99 11.18
N ILE A 322 2.93 11.73 10.41
CA ILE A 322 1.50 12.00 10.74
C ILE A 322 0.51 11.16 9.93
N GLY A 323 0.98 10.11 9.22
CA GLY A 323 0.12 9.20 8.47
C GLY A 323 -0.71 9.91 7.41
N PHE A 324 -2.02 9.65 7.36
CA PHE A 324 -3.01 10.28 6.47
C PHE A 324 -2.86 11.80 6.35
N PHE A 325 -2.46 12.45 7.45
CA PHE A 325 -2.33 13.90 7.44
C PHE A 325 -1.15 14.37 6.60
N TYR A 326 -0.24 13.51 6.15
CA TYR A 326 0.88 13.88 5.27
C TYR A 326 0.38 14.49 3.96
N THR A 327 -0.51 13.80 3.24
CA THR A 327 -1.05 14.32 1.97
C THR A 327 -2.17 15.32 2.22
N ILE A 328 -3.01 15.12 3.25
CA ILE A 328 -4.07 16.08 3.61
C ILE A 328 -3.49 17.45 3.96
N THR A 329 -2.38 17.50 4.72
CA THR A 329 -1.75 18.77 5.09
C THR A 329 -1.30 19.54 3.87
N GLN A 330 -0.73 18.86 2.87
CA GLN A 330 -0.20 19.51 1.67
C GLN A 330 -1.29 19.91 0.67
N TYR A 331 -2.28 19.04 0.47
CA TYR A 331 -3.23 19.13 -0.64
C TYR A 331 -4.68 19.44 -0.23
N GLY A 332 -4.95 19.51 1.07
CA GLY A 332 -6.23 19.95 1.61
C GLY A 332 -7.28 18.85 1.76
N VAL A 333 -8.50 19.29 2.12
CA VAL A 333 -9.65 18.44 2.46
C VAL A 333 -10.09 17.51 1.32
N GLY A 334 -9.75 17.81 0.06
CA GLY A 334 -10.09 16.95 -1.06
C GLY A 334 -9.49 15.55 -0.93
N ILE A 335 -8.30 15.42 -0.35
CA ILE A 335 -7.68 14.12 -0.04
C ILE A 335 -8.44 13.41 1.07
N LEU A 336 -8.84 14.12 2.13
CA LEU A 336 -9.65 13.55 3.20
C LEU A 336 -10.98 12.99 2.66
N ILE A 337 -11.63 13.71 1.75
CA ILE A 337 -12.86 13.24 1.08
C ILE A 337 -12.57 11.96 0.29
N PHE A 338 -11.48 11.92 -0.47
CA PHE A 338 -11.06 10.73 -1.20
C PHE A 338 -10.85 9.53 -0.25
N ASP A 339 -10.16 9.74 0.87
CA ASP A 339 -9.85 8.68 1.83
C ASP A 339 -11.12 8.11 2.47
N ILE A 340 -12.02 8.98 2.90
CA ILE A 340 -13.33 8.60 3.47
C ILE A 340 -14.15 7.82 2.45
N LEU A 341 -14.20 8.28 1.19
CA LEU A 341 -14.95 7.60 0.13
C LEU A 341 -14.41 6.21 -0.14
N PHE A 342 -13.09 6.05 -0.18
CA PHE A 342 -12.45 4.74 -0.33
C PHE A 342 -12.84 3.78 0.81
N ILE A 343 -12.75 4.25 2.06
CA ILE A 343 -13.05 3.44 3.25
C ILE A 343 -14.52 3.02 3.26
N ILE A 344 -15.44 3.98 3.08
CA ILE A 344 -16.88 3.72 3.06
C ILE A 344 -17.22 2.75 1.93
N LYS A 345 -16.71 3.00 0.72
CA LYS A 345 -16.95 2.13 -0.43
C LYS A 345 -16.45 0.71 -0.18
N GLY A 346 -15.24 0.57 0.35
CA GLY A 346 -14.63 -0.72 0.66
C GLY A 346 -15.45 -1.56 1.64
N PHE A 347 -15.83 -0.99 2.79
CA PHE A 347 -16.68 -1.69 3.76
C PHE A 347 -18.09 -1.94 3.23
N LYS A 348 -18.69 -0.99 2.49
CA LYS A 348 -19.98 -1.19 1.82
C LYS A 348 -19.93 -2.38 0.85
N THR A 349 -18.88 -2.49 0.05
CA THR A 349 -18.66 -3.61 -0.87
C THR A 349 -18.53 -4.93 -0.13
N ALA A 350 -17.77 -4.97 0.97
CA ALA A 350 -17.63 -6.16 1.79
C ALA A 350 -18.97 -6.62 2.39
N LEU A 351 -19.77 -5.67 2.90
CA LEU A 351 -21.10 -5.94 3.43
C LEU A 351 -22.05 -6.47 2.35
N LEU A 352 -22.04 -5.87 1.16
CA LEU A 352 -22.84 -6.34 0.03
C LEU A 352 -22.44 -7.76 -0.39
N ALA A 353 -21.14 -8.03 -0.55
CA ALA A 353 -20.62 -9.36 -0.85
C ALA A 353 -21.05 -10.41 0.18
N SER A 354 -21.10 -10.03 1.46
CA SER A 354 -21.63 -10.89 2.52
C SER A 354 -23.11 -11.21 2.32
N LYS A 355 -23.93 -10.19 2.03
CA LYS A 355 -25.38 -10.33 1.81
C LYS A 355 -25.71 -11.26 0.63
N VAL A 356 -24.94 -11.18 -0.46
CA VAL A 356 -25.13 -12.05 -1.64
C VAL A 356 -24.39 -13.39 -1.54
N GLY A 357 -23.79 -13.72 -0.39
CA GLY A 357 -23.13 -15.01 -0.17
C GLY A 357 -21.73 -15.17 -0.79
N MET A 358 -21.16 -14.12 -1.38
CA MET A 358 -19.83 -14.13 -2.01
C MET A 358 -18.71 -13.94 -0.98
N THR A 359 -18.53 -14.94 -0.11
CA THR A 359 -17.63 -14.86 1.06
C THR A 359 -16.17 -14.56 0.73
N GLY A 360 -15.61 -15.11 -0.36
CA GLY A 360 -14.25 -14.78 -0.78
C GLY A 360 -14.08 -13.29 -1.10
N TYR A 361 -15.04 -12.72 -1.84
CA TYR A 361 -15.08 -11.29 -2.17
C TYR A 361 -15.27 -10.41 -0.93
N GLN A 362 -16.11 -10.86 0.02
CA GLN A 362 -16.26 -10.18 1.31
C GLN A 362 -14.91 -10.04 2.02
N TYR A 363 -14.17 -11.15 2.19
CA TYR A 363 -12.88 -11.11 2.91
C TYR A 363 -11.83 -10.29 2.18
N LEU A 364 -11.79 -10.37 0.84
CA LEU A 364 -10.86 -9.59 0.03
C LEU A 364 -11.12 -8.10 0.17
N ALA A 365 -12.38 -7.66 -0.04
CA ALA A 365 -12.75 -6.25 0.08
C ALA A 365 -12.53 -5.72 1.50
N PHE A 366 -13.01 -6.44 2.52
CA PHE A 366 -12.82 -6.06 3.92
C PHE A 366 -11.34 -5.98 4.29
N GLY A 367 -10.56 -7.00 3.93
CA GLY A 367 -9.16 -7.08 4.29
C GLY A 367 -8.29 -6.05 3.58
N ILE A 368 -8.55 -5.74 2.30
CA ILE A 368 -7.89 -4.62 1.60
C ILE A 368 -8.20 -3.31 2.31
N THR A 369 -9.48 -3.02 2.55
CA THR A 369 -9.89 -1.75 3.18
C THR A 369 -9.33 -1.60 4.58
N LEU A 370 -9.40 -2.64 5.41
CA LEU A 370 -8.87 -2.61 6.77
C LEU A 370 -7.35 -2.42 6.78
N ASN A 371 -6.60 -3.15 5.96
CA ASN A 371 -5.14 -3.04 5.99
C ASN A 371 -4.65 -1.69 5.47
N VAL A 372 -5.31 -1.17 4.42
CA VAL A 372 -5.04 0.16 3.89
C VAL A 372 -5.36 1.23 4.94
N LEU A 373 -6.51 1.16 5.62
CA LEU A 373 -6.87 2.05 6.73
C LEU A 373 -5.82 2.02 7.86
N LEU A 374 -5.47 0.83 8.36
CA LEU A 374 -4.50 0.69 9.44
C LEU A 374 -3.11 1.21 9.05
N THR A 375 -2.70 0.96 7.81
CA THR A 375 -1.46 1.52 7.26
C THR A 375 -1.52 3.04 7.24
N GLY A 376 -2.61 3.61 6.73
CA GLY A 376 -2.84 5.06 6.60
C GLY A 376 -2.71 5.85 7.90
N ILE A 377 -3.08 5.25 9.04
CA ILE A 377 -2.93 5.89 10.36
C ILE A 377 -1.46 6.26 10.66
N ASN A 378 -0.50 5.56 10.04
CA ASN A 378 0.92 5.68 10.35
C ASN A 378 1.78 6.06 9.13
N ILE A 379 1.42 5.57 7.94
CA ILE A 379 2.09 5.89 6.69
C ILE A 379 1.01 6.21 5.66
N ASP A 380 1.09 7.41 5.10
CA ASP A 380 0.16 7.89 4.09
C ASP A 380 0.06 6.98 2.86
N TRP A 381 -1.13 6.88 2.28
CA TRP A 381 -1.40 6.04 1.12
C TRP A 381 -0.71 6.51 -0.16
N PHE A 382 -0.51 7.82 -0.26
CA PHE A 382 0.22 8.47 -1.34
C PHE A 382 1.71 8.65 -1.00
N TYR A 383 2.16 8.06 0.12
CA TYR A 383 3.58 7.91 0.36
C TYR A 383 4.18 7.05 -0.76
N PRO A 384 5.25 7.52 -1.45
CA PRO A 384 5.59 7.02 -2.79
C PRO A 384 5.86 5.51 -2.93
N ILE A 385 6.18 4.84 -1.82
CA ILE A 385 6.39 3.39 -1.81
C ILE A 385 5.08 2.62 -1.98
N PHE A 386 4.01 3.06 -1.34
CA PHE A 386 2.74 2.32 -1.27
C PHE A 386 1.71 2.77 -2.29
N THR A 387 1.83 4.01 -2.78
CA THR A 387 0.95 4.58 -3.79
C THR A 387 0.64 3.66 -4.98
N PRO A 388 1.60 2.88 -5.53
CA PRO A 388 1.29 1.99 -6.66
C PRO A 388 0.23 0.91 -6.38
N ALA A 389 -0.03 0.59 -5.11
CA ALA A 389 -1.07 -0.36 -4.72
C ALA A 389 -2.49 0.24 -4.70
N ILE A 390 -2.62 1.56 -4.54
CA ILE A 390 -3.92 2.27 -4.44
C ILE A 390 -4.81 2.07 -5.67
N PRO A 391 -4.33 2.18 -6.93
CA PRO A 391 -5.19 1.92 -8.10
C PRO A 391 -5.70 0.48 -8.15
N VAL A 392 -4.91 -0.49 -7.68
CA VAL A 392 -5.35 -1.89 -7.54
C VAL A 392 -6.48 -1.99 -6.53
N CYS A 393 -6.34 -1.35 -5.37
CA CYS A 393 -7.36 -1.35 -4.32
C CYS A 393 -8.69 -0.82 -4.85
N LEU A 394 -8.66 0.34 -5.52
CA LEU A 394 -9.83 0.98 -6.12
C LEU A 394 -10.50 0.08 -7.18
N ALA A 395 -9.71 -0.45 -8.11
CA ALA A 395 -10.21 -1.27 -9.21
C ALA A 395 -10.82 -2.58 -8.70
N VAL A 396 -10.19 -3.26 -7.73
CA VAL A 396 -10.68 -4.51 -7.15
C VAL A 396 -11.95 -4.28 -6.34
N ILE A 397 -11.99 -3.25 -5.48
CA ILE A 397 -13.19 -2.93 -4.70
C ILE A 397 -14.37 -2.59 -5.61
N GLU A 398 -14.14 -1.83 -6.67
CA GLU A 398 -15.20 -1.46 -7.61
C GLU A 398 -15.64 -2.65 -8.46
N TYR A 399 -14.71 -3.49 -8.93
CA TYR A 399 -15.04 -4.73 -9.64
C TYR A 399 -15.92 -5.66 -8.78
N ILE A 400 -15.52 -5.92 -7.53
CA ILE A 400 -16.29 -6.75 -6.61
C ILE A 400 -17.68 -6.14 -6.38
N TYR A 401 -17.78 -4.82 -6.23
CA TYR A 401 -19.05 -4.16 -6.04
C TYR A 401 -20.01 -4.41 -7.22
N GLN A 402 -19.53 -4.29 -8.46
CA GLN A 402 -20.33 -4.53 -9.66
C GLN A 402 -20.77 -5.99 -9.78
N GLU A 403 -19.88 -6.94 -9.49
CA GLU A 403 -20.22 -8.37 -9.45
C GLU A 403 -21.28 -8.68 -8.39
N CYS A 404 -21.20 -8.05 -7.21
CA CYS A 404 -22.21 -8.27 -6.18
C CYS A 404 -23.56 -7.63 -6.55
N ARG A 405 -23.55 -6.48 -7.25
CA ARG A 405 -24.78 -5.83 -7.72
C ARG A 405 -25.50 -6.64 -8.80
N SER A 406 -24.75 -7.22 -9.73
CA SER A 406 -25.33 -8.08 -10.78
C SER A 406 -26.01 -9.30 -10.16
N VAL A 407 -25.38 -9.93 -9.16
CA VAL A 407 -25.97 -11.05 -8.41
C VAL A 407 -27.19 -10.60 -7.59
N ALA A 408 -27.16 -9.40 -7.00
CA ALA A 408 -28.27 -8.86 -6.24
C ALA A 408 -29.42 -8.28 -7.09
N ASN A 409 -29.29 -8.27 -8.43
CA ASN A 409 -30.21 -7.59 -9.36
C ASN A 409 -30.46 -6.10 -9.01
N ILE A 410 -29.42 -5.38 -8.59
CA ILE A 410 -29.50 -3.95 -8.26
C ILE A 410 -28.93 -3.14 -9.44
N GLU A 411 -29.79 -2.46 -10.21
CA GLU A 411 -29.42 -1.64 -11.40
C GLU A 411 -28.53 -0.42 -11.09
#